data_AF-A0A7J4ACE0-F1
#
_entry.id   AF-A0A7J4ACE0-F1
#
_cell.length_a   1.000
_cell.length_b   1.000
_cell.length_c   1.000
_cell.angle_alpha   90.00
_cell.angle_beta   90.00
_cell.angle_gamma   90.00
#
_symmetry.space_group_name_H-M   'P 1'
#
loop_
_entity.id
_entity.type
_entity.pdbx_description
1 polymer ?
#
loop_
_entity_poly.entity_id
_entity_poly.type
_entity_poly.pdbx_seq_one_letter_code
_entity_poly.pdbx_strand_id
1 'polypeptide(L)'
;MTEEIYSLVKKSIELFDRIYTSIRKPQEDEKKVSNLESSLRARSREMPSLIQEIGLIGALSYCFSKGNEYYAEIIKIIEDKSNKDKIKEYAEKTNAGYSIYLYILLKAINHTKILQVEVDKPYEAIKQLSQNLNKTRIIERMIMPYLLQIKRLCEGTLRKGVEYESR
;
A
#
# COMPACT_ATOMS: atom_id res chain seq x y z
N MET A 1 -7.79 22.28 -7.11
CA MET A 1 -8.11 21.40 -5.97
C MET A 1 -9.09 20.28 -6.34
N THR A 2 -10.32 20.54 -6.83
CA THR A 2 -11.29 19.47 -7.14
C THR A 2 -10.81 18.52 -8.26
N GLU A 3 -10.27 19.04 -9.36
CA GLU A 3 -9.73 18.24 -10.47
C GLU A 3 -8.53 17.37 -10.05
N GLU A 4 -7.66 17.90 -9.19
CA GLU A 4 -6.50 17.18 -8.67
C GLU A 4 -6.91 16.01 -7.79
N ILE A 5 -7.96 16.17 -6.98
CA ILE A 5 -8.54 15.09 -6.18
C ILE A 5 -9.12 14.00 -7.08
N TYR A 6 -9.87 14.35 -8.13
CA TYR A 6 -10.37 13.36 -9.09
C TYR A 6 -9.24 12.60 -9.80
N SER A 7 -8.16 13.30 -10.17
CA SER A 7 -6.96 12.68 -10.73
C SER A 7 -6.34 11.67 -9.76
N LEU A 8 -6.23 12.02 -8.47
CA LEU A 8 -5.70 11.11 -7.44
C LEU A 8 -6.60 9.88 -7.26
N VAL A 9 -7.93 10.05 -7.26
CA VAL A 9 -8.88 8.93 -7.17
C VAL A 9 -8.75 8.01 -8.38
N LYS A 10 -8.62 8.55 -9.60
CA LYS A 10 -8.37 7.73 -10.79
C LYS A 10 -7.06 6.94 -10.66
N LYS A 11 -6.00 7.60 -10.21
CA LYS A 11 -4.68 6.97 -10.00
C LYS A 11 -4.71 5.88 -8.93
N SER A 12 -5.53 6.02 -7.89
CA SER A 12 -5.67 4.97 -6.87
C SER A 12 -6.37 3.74 -7.40
N ILE A 13 -7.40 3.91 -8.25
CA ILE A 13 -8.07 2.79 -8.94
C ILE A 13 -7.09 2.08 -9.88
N GLU A 14 -6.32 2.83 -10.69
CA GLU A 14 -5.31 2.26 -11.60
C GLU A 14 -4.19 1.51 -10.85
N LEU A 15 -3.79 1.98 -9.68
CA LEU A 15 -2.84 1.27 -8.83
C LEU A 15 -3.48 0.02 -8.22
N PHE A 16 -4.70 0.15 -7.71
CA PHE A 16 -5.41 -0.96 -7.09
C PHE A 16 -5.64 -2.11 -8.07
N ASP A 17 -6.06 -1.83 -9.31
CA ASP A 17 -6.28 -2.88 -10.32
C ASP A 17 -5.00 -3.69 -10.60
N ARG A 18 -3.84 -3.02 -10.64
CA ARG A 18 -2.54 -3.68 -10.78
C ARG A 18 -2.23 -4.58 -9.59
N ILE A 19 -2.44 -4.08 -8.37
CA ILE A 19 -2.23 -4.84 -7.14
C ILE A 19 -3.18 -6.03 -7.10
N TYR A 20 -4.48 -5.80 -7.26
CA TYR A 20 -5.52 -6.83 -7.26
C TYR A 20 -5.25 -7.94 -8.27
N THR A 21 -4.90 -7.57 -9.50
CA THR A 21 -4.56 -8.51 -10.56
C THR A 21 -3.29 -9.31 -10.26
N SER A 22 -2.37 -8.76 -9.46
CA SER A 22 -1.11 -9.42 -9.11
C SER A 22 -1.21 -10.26 -7.84
N ILE A 23 -2.14 -9.96 -6.92
CA ILE A 23 -2.24 -10.65 -5.62
C ILE A 23 -3.46 -11.56 -5.52
N ARG A 24 -4.63 -11.12 -5.98
CA ARG A 24 -5.89 -11.81 -5.74
C ARG A 24 -6.24 -12.76 -6.86
N LYS A 25 -6.15 -12.31 -8.12
CA LYS A 25 -6.48 -13.14 -9.28
C LYS A 25 -5.70 -14.47 -9.32
N PRO A 26 -4.38 -14.52 -9.02
CA PRO A 26 -3.65 -15.79 -8.99
C PRO A 26 -4.11 -16.76 -7.89
N GLN A 27 -4.84 -16.27 -6.89
CA GLN A 27 -5.33 -17.01 -5.73
C GLN A 27 -6.86 -17.13 -5.74
N GLU A 28 -7.54 -16.79 -6.85
CA GLU A 28 -9.00 -16.64 -6.87
C GLU A 28 -9.73 -17.91 -6.47
N ASP A 29 -9.23 -19.05 -6.97
CA ASP A 29 -9.74 -20.41 -6.73
C ASP A 29 -9.32 -21.00 -5.37
N GLU A 30 -8.44 -20.34 -4.61
CA GLU A 30 -8.01 -20.85 -3.32
C GLU A 30 -9.12 -20.72 -2.27
N LYS A 31 -9.49 -21.83 -1.63
CA LYS A 31 -10.51 -21.83 -0.57
C LYS A 31 -10.07 -21.06 0.68
N LYS A 32 -8.77 -21.06 0.99
CA LYS A 32 -8.21 -20.37 2.13
C LYS A 32 -7.92 -18.92 1.76
N VAL A 33 -8.21 -18.00 2.68
CA VAL A 33 -7.79 -16.60 2.55
C VAL A 33 -6.30 -16.51 2.89
N SER A 34 -5.52 -15.88 2.02
CA SER A 34 -4.09 -15.72 2.28
C SER A 34 -3.85 -14.66 3.37
N ASN A 35 -2.79 -14.85 4.16
CA ASN A 35 -2.35 -13.88 5.16
C ASN A 35 -1.95 -12.56 4.49
N LEU A 36 -1.39 -12.63 3.28
CA LEU A 36 -1.10 -11.46 2.44
C LEU A 36 -2.34 -10.62 2.18
N GLU A 37 -3.40 -11.24 1.66
CA GLU A 37 -4.68 -10.61 1.32
C GLU A 37 -5.31 -9.98 2.57
N SER A 38 -5.39 -10.75 3.66
CA SER A 38 -5.94 -10.31 4.94
C SER A 38 -5.15 -9.16 5.55
N SER A 39 -3.81 -9.24 5.51
CA SER A 39 -2.90 -8.22 6.03
C SER A 39 -3.05 -6.92 5.25
N LEU A 40 -3.04 -6.96 3.91
CA LEU A 40 -3.25 -5.78 3.08
C LEU A 40 -4.60 -5.12 3.36
N ARG A 41 -5.68 -5.93 3.46
CA ARG A 41 -7.00 -5.43 3.83
C ARG A 41 -6.96 -4.74 5.19
N ALA A 42 -6.36 -5.33 6.20
CA ALA A 42 -6.22 -4.74 7.53
C ALA A 42 -5.45 -3.41 7.50
N ARG A 43 -4.27 -3.38 6.86
CA ARG A 43 -3.45 -2.16 6.75
C ARG A 43 -4.20 -1.04 6.02
N SER A 44 -4.97 -1.35 4.99
CA SER A 44 -5.78 -0.34 4.29
C SER A 44 -6.83 0.34 5.18
N ARG A 45 -7.30 -0.35 6.23
CA ARG A 45 -8.27 0.21 7.19
C ARG A 45 -7.59 1.07 8.24
N GLU A 46 -6.44 0.62 8.71
CA GLU A 46 -5.72 1.22 9.85
C GLU A 46 -4.86 2.41 9.45
N MET A 47 -4.18 2.35 8.30
CA MET A 47 -3.16 3.34 7.97
C MET A 47 -3.68 4.78 7.79
N PRO A 48 -4.89 5.04 7.25
CA PRO A 48 -5.42 6.41 7.25
C PRO A 48 -5.48 7.02 8.65
N SER A 49 -5.92 6.24 9.65
CA SER A 49 -5.95 6.68 11.05
C SER A 49 -4.55 6.79 11.63
N LEU A 50 -3.65 5.83 11.35
CA LEU A 50 -2.26 5.90 11.82
C LEU A 50 -1.55 7.15 11.29
N ILE A 51 -1.77 7.54 10.04
CA ILE A 51 -1.21 8.77 9.47
C ILE A 51 -1.72 10.00 10.21
N GLN A 52 -3.00 10.03 10.62
CA GLN A 52 -3.52 11.14 11.41
C GLN A 52 -2.91 11.20 12.81
N GLU A 53 -2.56 10.05 13.39
CA GLU A 53 -2.01 9.95 14.75
C GLU A 53 -0.51 10.28 14.82
N ILE A 54 0.30 9.67 13.95
CA ILE A 54 1.77 9.75 14.00
C ILE A 54 2.41 10.40 12.76
N GLY A 55 1.60 10.91 11.84
CA GLY A 55 2.05 11.55 10.60
C GLY A 55 2.49 10.58 9.52
N LEU A 56 2.63 11.10 8.29
CA LEU A 56 2.99 10.32 7.10
C LEU A 56 4.36 9.62 7.23
N ILE A 57 5.37 10.31 7.76
CA ILE A 57 6.72 9.76 7.93
C ILE A 57 6.71 8.61 8.94
N GLY A 58 5.97 8.76 10.04
CA GLY A 58 5.81 7.70 11.05
C GLY A 58 5.15 6.46 10.47
N ALA A 59 4.06 6.63 9.73
CA ALA A 59 3.35 5.53 9.09
C ALA A 59 4.20 4.81 8.01
N LEU A 60 4.96 5.55 7.20
CA LEU A 60 5.92 4.98 6.26
C LEU A 60 7.01 4.17 6.97
N SER A 61 7.59 4.74 8.02
CA SER A 61 8.65 4.07 8.81
C SER A 61 8.13 2.80 9.47
N TYR A 62 6.88 2.81 9.95
CA TYR A 62 6.21 1.64 10.48
C TYR A 62 6.06 0.54 9.41
N CYS A 63 5.53 0.88 8.23
CA CYS A 63 5.38 -0.08 7.13
C CYS A 63 6.74 -0.62 6.66
N PHE A 64 7.75 0.25 6.56
CA PHE A 64 9.13 -0.13 6.24
C PHE A 64 9.69 -1.13 7.26
N SER A 65 9.57 -0.85 8.56
CA SER A 65 10.09 -1.73 9.62
C SER A 65 9.50 -3.14 9.59
N LYS A 66 8.26 -3.29 9.09
CA LYS A 66 7.54 -4.57 9.04
C LYS A 66 7.64 -5.28 7.70
N GLY A 67 7.71 -4.53 6.60
CA GLY A 67 7.56 -5.06 5.25
C GLY A 67 8.82 -4.99 4.37
N ASN A 68 9.90 -4.35 4.81
CA ASN A 68 11.06 -4.14 3.94
C ASN A 68 11.69 -5.44 3.42
N GLU A 69 11.65 -6.53 4.20
CA GLU A 69 12.19 -7.84 3.85
C GLU A 69 11.67 -8.38 2.50
N TYR A 70 10.41 -8.11 2.15
CA TYR A 70 9.77 -8.64 0.93
C TYR A 70 9.51 -7.55 -0.11
N TYR A 71 9.98 -6.33 0.12
CA TYR A 71 9.57 -5.16 -0.64
C TYR A 71 10.00 -5.23 -2.10
N ALA A 72 11.28 -5.54 -2.33
CA ALA A 72 11.86 -5.55 -3.66
C ALA A 72 11.21 -6.62 -4.56
N GLU A 73 11.02 -7.83 -4.05
CA GLU A 73 10.41 -8.91 -4.82
C GLU A 73 8.93 -8.65 -5.09
N ILE A 74 8.18 -8.18 -4.10
CA ILE A 74 6.74 -7.92 -4.25
C ILE A 74 6.49 -6.80 -5.27
N ILE A 75 7.26 -5.71 -5.22
CA ILE A 75 7.13 -4.65 -6.23
C ILE A 75 7.47 -5.18 -7.61
N LYS A 76 8.53 -5.98 -7.73
CA LYS A 76 8.86 -6.61 -9.01
C LYS A 76 7.69 -7.43 -9.53
N ILE A 77 7.02 -8.21 -8.69
CA ILE A 77 5.82 -8.99 -9.08
C ILE A 77 4.65 -8.09 -9.49
N ILE A 78 4.43 -6.97 -8.79
CA ILE A 78 3.32 -6.05 -9.09
C ILE A 78 3.56 -5.27 -10.39
N GLU A 79 4.79 -4.85 -10.65
CA GLU A 79 5.15 -4.04 -11.83
C GLU A 79 5.48 -4.92 -13.06
N ASP A 80 6.05 -6.11 -12.87
CA ASP A 80 6.37 -7.08 -13.93
C ASP A 80 5.25 -8.11 -14.10
N LYS A 81 4.50 -7.99 -15.20
CA LYS A 81 3.36 -8.85 -15.50
C LYS A 81 3.74 -10.31 -15.77
N SER A 82 5.02 -10.63 -15.96
CA SER A 82 5.47 -11.96 -16.39
C SER A 82 5.54 -13.02 -15.28
N ASN A 83 5.53 -12.63 -13.99
CA ASN A 83 5.80 -13.54 -12.87
C ASN A 83 4.74 -13.50 -11.74
N LYS A 84 3.46 -13.30 -12.07
CA LYS A 84 2.39 -13.14 -11.07
C LYS A 84 2.21 -14.35 -10.15
N ASP A 85 2.49 -15.56 -10.62
CA ASP A 85 2.34 -16.78 -9.81
C ASP A 85 3.29 -16.84 -8.61
N LYS A 86 4.43 -16.14 -8.67
CA LYS A 86 5.38 -16.05 -7.54
C LYS A 86 4.79 -15.39 -6.31
N ILE A 87 3.67 -14.67 -6.45
CA ILE A 87 2.99 -14.06 -5.30
C ILE A 87 2.51 -15.11 -4.29
N LYS A 88 2.29 -16.36 -4.74
CA LYS A 88 1.87 -17.48 -3.88
C LYS A 88 2.91 -17.81 -2.82
N GLU A 89 4.20 -17.59 -3.09
CA GLU A 89 5.29 -17.76 -2.12
C GLU A 89 5.14 -16.85 -0.89
N TYR A 90 4.44 -15.72 -1.06
CA TYR A 90 4.17 -14.73 -0.03
C TYR A 90 2.78 -14.83 0.58
N ALA A 91 1.93 -15.76 0.13
CA ALA A 91 0.53 -15.86 0.55
C ALA A 91 0.40 -16.00 2.08
N GLU A 92 1.26 -16.78 2.72
CA GLU A 92 1.23 -16.99 4.17
C GLU A 92 2.05 -15.94 4.97
N LYS A 93 2.70 -14.99 4.30
CA LYS A 93 3.58 -13.98 4.94
C LYS A 93 2.81 -12.72 5.30
N THR A 94 2.40 -12.56 6.56
CA THR A 94 1.67 -11.35 7.01
C THR A 94 2.42 -10.04 6.75
N ASN A 95 3.75 -10.07 6.91
CA ASN A 95 4.62 -8.91 6.67
C ASN A 95 4.59 -8.41 5.22
N ALA A 96 4.30 -9.28 4.25
CA ALA A 96 4.20 -8.91 2.84
C ALA A 96 3.05 -7.94 2.55
N GLY A 97 1.98 -7.95 3.38
CA GLY A 97 0.91 -6.96 3.28
C GLY A 97 1.39 -5.53 3.60
N TYR A 98 2.36 -5.38 4.50
CA TYR A 98 3.01 -4.10 4.78
C TYR A 98 3.87 -3.63 3.62
N SER A 99 4.55 -4.54 2.92
CA SER A 99 5.35 -4.22 1.74
C SER A 99 4.49 -3.61 0.64
N ILE A 100 3.34 -4.22 0.36
CA ILE A 100 2.37 -3.70 -0.61
C ILE A 100 1.85 -2.34 -0.16
N TYR A 101 1.51 -2.19 1.12
CA TYR A 101 0.97 -0.92 1.61
C TYR A 101 2.01 0.21 1.62
N LEU A 102 3.28 -0.10 1.92
CA LEU A 102 4.40 0.84 1.78
C LEU A 102 4.51 1.32 0.32
N TYR A 103 4.41 0.40 -0.63
CA TYR A 103 4.40 0.73 -2.05
C TYR A 103 3.21 1.63 -2.44
N ILE A 104 2.01 1.35 -1.92
CA ILE A 104 0.83 2.20 -2.10
C ILE A 104 1.09 3.62 -1.60
N LEU A 105 1.68 3.78 -0.41
CA LEU A 105 1.99 5.08 0.15
C LEU A 105 2.99 5.84 -0.73
N LEU A 106 4.09 5.23 -1.15
CA LEU A 106 5.08 5.89 -2.00
C LEU A 106 4.52 6.29 -3.38
N LYS A 107 3.67 5.44 -3.99
CA LYS A 107 2.98 5.80 -5.23
C LYS A 107 1.99 6.94 -5.01
N ALA A 108 1.23 6.93 -3.92
CA ALA A 108 0.30 8.02 -3.58
C ALA A 108 1.04 9.36 -3.47
N ILE A 109 2.22 9.37 -2.84
CA ILE A 109 3.09 10.54 -2.74
C ILE A 109 3.49 11.04 -4.13
N ASN A 110 4.02 10.17 -4.99
CA ASN A 110 4.41 10.57 -6.35
C ASN A 110 3.22 11.07 -7.19
N HIS A 111 2.03 10.50 -7.01
CA HIS A 111 0.84 10.95 -7.72
C HIS A 111 0.39 12.37 -7.33
N THR A 112 0.79 12.89 -6.15
CA THR A 112 0.55 14.29 -5.79
C THR A 112 1.35 15.29 -6.62
N LYS A 113 2.46 14.85 -7.24
CA LYS A 113 3.42 15.69 -7.97
C LYS A 113 4.12 16.80 -7.16
N ILE A 114 3.89 16.89 -5.84
CA ILE A 114 4.54 17.88 -4.97
C ILE A 114 6.01 17.54 -4.70
N LEU A 115 6.26 16.25 -4.47
CA LEU A 115 7.59 15.68 -4.28
C LEU A 115 7.62 14.32 -4.98
N GLN A 116 8.64 14.11 -5.80
CA GLN A 116 8.91 12.80 -6.39
C GLN A 116 9.95 12.09 -5.53
N VAL A 117 9.62 10.88 -5.13
CA VAL A 117 10.48 9.97 -4.35
C VAL A 117 10.75 8.70 -5.14
N GLU A 118 11.89 8.07 -4.88
CA GLU A 118 12.25 6.78 -5.46
C GLU A 118 11.46 5.65 -4.79
N VAL A 119 10.51 5.07 -5.53
CA VAL A 119 9.59 4.04 -5.00
C VAL A 119 10.31 2.73 -4.72
N ASP A 120 11.38 2.43 -5.45
CA ASP A 120 12.24 1.26 -5.26
C ASP A 120 13.20 1.39 -4.07
N LYS A 121 13.38 2.60 -3.53
CA LYS A 121 14.27 2.89 -2.39
C LYS A 121 13.50 3.51 -1.22
N PRO A 122 12.69 2.72 -0.49
CA PRO A 122 11.77 3.23 0.51
C PRO A 122 12.46 3.98 1.65
N TYR A 123 13.66 3.56 2.06
CA TYR A 123 14.42 4.27 3.09
C TYR A 123 14.86 5.67 2.63
N GLU A 124 15.37 5.79 1.40
CA GLU A 124 15.76 7.08 0.84
C GLU A 124 14.53 7.98 0.61
N ALA A 125 13.39 7.41 0.21
CA ALA A 125 12.14 8.15 0.11
C ALA A 125 11.69 8.72 1.47
N ILE A 126 11.79 7.93 2.55
CA ILE A 126 11.48 8.38 3.92
C ILE A 126 12.43 9.51 4.35
N LYS A 127 13.73 9.36 4.09
CA LYS A 127 14.75 10.37 4.38
C LYS A 127 14.51 11.67 3.60
N GLN A 128 14.15 11.58 2.32
CA GLN A 128 13.83 12.74 1.51
C GLN A 128 12.60 13.49 2.05
N LEU A 129 11.56 12.77 2.49
CA LEU A 129 10.37 13.37 3.09
C LEU A 129 10.67 14.04 4.44
N SER A 130 11.54 13.47 5.26
CA SER A 130 11.94 14.04 6.55
C SER A 130 12.74 15.33 6.39
N GLN A 131 13.47 15.48 5.27
CA GLN A 131 14.17 16.71 4.90
C GLN A 131 13.24 17.78 4.29
N ASN A 132 12.01 17.41 3.90
CA ASN A 132 11.07 18.28 3.18
C ASN A 132 9.73 18.44 3.92
N LEU A 133 9.77 18.66 5.25
CA LEU A 133 8.59 18.65 6.13
C LEU A 133 7.41 19.52 5.66
N ASN A 134 7.68 20.71 5.09
CA ASN A 134 6.62 21.58 4.57
C ASN A 134 5.83 20.93 3.44
N LYS A 135 6.52 20.30 2.49
CA LYS A 135 5.89 19.55 1.39
C LYS A 135 5.19 18.31 1.93
N THR A 136 5.82 17.59 2.86
CA THR A 136 5.27 16.38 3.49
C THR A 136 3.91 16.63 4.15
N ARG A 137 3.75 17.74 4.87
CA ARG A 137 2.46 18.11 5.49
C ARG A 137 1.34 18.36 4.47
N ILE A 138 1.68 18.92 3.30
CA ILE A 138 0.71 19.15 2.22
C ILE A 138 0.32 17.81 1.60
N ILE A 139 1.32 16.98 1.28
CA ILE A 139 1.14 15.63 0.72
C ILE A 139 0.25 14.79 1.62
N GLU A 140 0.49 14.78 2.93
CA GLU A 140 -0.28 14.03 3.92
C GLU A 140 -1.79 14.29 3.81
N ARG A 141 -2.19 15.56 3.69
CA ARG A 141 -3.60 15.94 3.51
C ARG A 141 -4.13 15.52 2.14
N MET A 142 -3.33 15.69 1.08
CA MET A 142 -3.74 15.43 -0.29
C MET A 142 -3.92 13.94 -0.60
N ILE A 143 -3.16 13.05 0.03
CA ILE A 143 -3.29 11.61 -0.22
C ILE A 143 -4.47 10.98 0.53
N MET A 144 -5.14 11.67 1.46
CA MET A 144 -6.24 11.05 2.22
C MET A 144 -7.39 10.53 1.33
N PRO A 145 -7.92 11.30 0.34
CA PRO A 145 -8.92 10.75 -0.59
C PRO A 145 -8.41 9.54 -1.38
N TYR A 146 -7.13 9.54 -1.75
CA TYR A 146 -6.47 8.41 -2.44
C TYR A 146 -6.51 7.15 -1.55
N LEU A 147 -6.09 7.27 -0.29
CA LEU A 147 -6.03 6.16 0.65
C LEU A 147 -7.41 5.67 1.06
N LEU A 148 -8.39 6.56 1.22
CA LEU A 148 -9.79 6.17 1.46
C LEU A 148 -10.37 5.38 0.29
N GLN A 149 -10.01 5.73 -0.95
CA GLN A 149 -10.42 4.95 -2.13
C GLN A 149 -9.77 3.56 -2.12
N ILE A 150 -8.48 3.46 -1.85
CA ILE A 150 -7.79 2.17 -1.68
C ILE A 150 -8.46 1.32 -0.59
N LYS A 151 -8.76 1.91 0.57
CA LYS A 151 -9.46 1.24 1.67
C LYS A 151 -10.78 0.63 1.20
N ARG A 152 -11.63 1.42 0.53
CA ARG A 152 -12.94 0.96 0.04
C ARG A 152 -12.80 -0.19 -0.96
N LEU A 153 -11.83 -0.10 -1.88
CA LEU A 153 -11.55 -1.15 -2.84
C LEU A 153 -11.06 -2.43 -2.16
N CYS A 154 -10.12 -2.32 -1.21
CA CYS A 154 -9.66 -3.46 -0.41
C CYS A 154 -10.80 -4.11 0.38
N GLU A 155 -11.64 -3.33 1.06
CA GLU A 155 -12.77 -3.85 1.83
C GLU A 155 -13.84 -4.54 0.97
N GLY A 156 -14.05 -4.03 -0.25
CA GLY A 156 -15.04 -4.57 -1.18
C GLY A 156 -14.59 -5.79 -1.98
N THR A 157 -13.28 -6.02 -2.12
CA THR A 157 -12.75 -7.03 -3.07
C THR A 157 -11.79 -8.05 -2.46
N LEU A 158 -11.08 -7.72 -1.37
CA LEU A 158 -10.20 -8.65 -0.67
C LEU A 158 -10.99 -9.35 0.44
N ARG A 159 -10.74 -10.61 0.70
CA ARG A 159 -11.43 -11.41 1.72
C ARG A 159 -10.93 -11.05 3.12
N LYS A 160 -11.81 -11.16 4.11
CA LYS A 160 -11.47 -11.03 5.53
C LYS A 160 -10.86 -12.36 5.99
N GLY A 161 -9.66 -12.33 6.56
CA GLY A 161 -9.12 -13.50 7.26
C GLY A 161 -9.99 -13.88 8.47
N VAL A 162 -9.93 -15.14 8.88
CA VAL A 162 -10.56 -15.55 10.15
C VAL A 162 -9.83 -14.82 11.27
N GLU A 163 -10.54 -14.00 12.04
CA GLU A 163 -9.99 -13.39 13.25
C GLU A 163 -9.61 -14.53 14.19
N TYR A 164 -8.31 -14.83 14.30
CA TYR A 164 -7.82 -15.46 15.51
C TYR A 164 -7.98 -14.40 16.60
N GLU A 165 -9.07 -14.50 17.35
CA GLU A 165 -9.21 -13.81 18.63
C GLU A 165 -7.94 -14.09 19.43
N SER A 166 -7.10 -13.07 19.58
CA SER A 166 -6.03 -13.07 20.56
C SER A 166 -6.69 -13.18 21.94
N ARG A 167 -6.78 -14.40 22.45
CA ARG A 167 -7.06 -14.67 23.87
C ARG A 167 -5.86 -14.28 24.72
#